data_AF-A0AAD8CEJ3-F1
#
_entry.id   AF-A0AAD8CEJ3-F1
#
_cell.length_a   1.000
_cell.length_b   1.000
_cell.length_c   1.000
_cell.angle_alpha   90.00
_cell.angle_beta   90.00
_cell.angle_gamma   90.00
#
_symmetry.space_group_name_H-M   'P 1'
#
loop_
_entity.id
_entity.type
_entity.pdbx_description
1 polymer ?
#
loop_
_entity_poly.entity_id
_entity_poly.type
_entity_poly.pdbx_seq_one_letter_code
_entity_poly.pdbx_strand_id
1 'polypeptide(L)'
;MLSCFVTEILSGNGGVNAWTYHYNITPNMNWDTARQWCRDHYTDMVAIQNQNEIKYLNDVLPSNPNYYWIGIRKINGRWTWVGTNKTLKKEAENWAPGEPNNKGRAQDCVEIYIKRSSHASKWNDERCTRQKGALCFQEPLAQPPPALPGECIETIGNHTCDCYPGFHGPRCEYAVKCEALNIPSHGSMDCAHPIEKFSYNSGCWFGCEEGFLLNGTNSTQCTSQGRWSAQTPACQALKCESLKTPIRGVMNCSHPFGDYRFNSSCEIGCAEGFIMRGSDRLQCNASGLWTEPLPTCQALKCETLLAPIRGVMNCSHPFGDYRFNSSCEIGCAEGFIMRGSDRLQCNASGLWTEPLPTCQGESYTGYNIFTYNCQSHFKTCLMALF
;
A
#
# COMPACT_ATOMS: atom_id res chain seq x y z
N MET A 1 42.36 50.05 10.49
CA MET A 1 41.48 49.87 11.67
C MET A 1 40.14 49.40 11.15
N LEU A 2 39.86 48.10 11.26
CA LEU A 2 38.58 47.51 10.86
C LEU A 2 37.51 47.97 11.85
N SER A 3 36.48 48.65 11.36
CA SER A 3 35.28 48.96 12.13
C SER A 3 34.40 47.70 12.19
N CYS A 4 34.12 47.22 13.40
CA CYS A 4 33.16 46.14 13.64
C CYS A 4 31.76 46.55 13.18
N PHE A 5 31.25 45.94 12.12
CA PHE A 5 29.81 45.90 11.86
C PHE A 5 29.22 44.82 12.76
N VAL A 6 28.53 45.22 13.82
CA VAL A 6 27.63 44.32 14.56
C VAL A 6 26.30 44.35 13.81
N THR A 7 26.17 43.53 12.78
CA THR A 7 24.88 43.13 12.24
C THR A 7 24.37 41.99 13.11
N GLU A 8 23.59 42.30 14.15
CA GLU A 8 22.71 41.29 14.75
C GLU A 8 21.61 40.99 13.74
N ILE A 9 21.85 39.98 12.91
CA ILE A 9 20.86 39.38 12.05
C ILE A 9 19.90 38.61 12.96
N LEU A 10 18.78 39.23 13.36
CA LEU A 10 17.60 38.49 13.83
C LEU A 10 16.89 37.88 12.62
N SER A 11 17.56 36.92 11.97
CA SER A 11 16.92 36.01 11.02
C SER A 11 16.89 34.64 11.69
N GLY A 12 15.80 34.38 12.42
CA GLY A 12 15.37 33.01 12.64
C GLY A 12 15.20 32.34 11.27
N ASN A 13 15.86 31.20 11.10
CA ASN A 13 15.83 30.37 9.89
C ASN A 13 14.42 30.26 9.29
N GLY A 14 14.24 30.68 8.04
CA GLY A 14 13.01 30.48 7.24
C GLY A 14 12.23 31.72 6.81
N GLY A 15 12.81 32.93 6.88
CA GLY A 15 12.06 34.19 6.75
C GLY A 15 11.52 34.52 5.35
N VAL A 16 10.20 34.70 5.26
CA VAL A 16 9.55 35.58 4.27
C VAL A 16 9.56 36.99 4.83
N ASN A 17 10.21 37.90 4.13
CA ASN A 17 9.59 39.12 3.61
C ASN A 17 8.48 39.75 4.50
N ALA A 18 8.84 40.15 5.72
CA ALA A 18 8.12 41.16 6.49
C ALA A 18 8.90 42.49 6.45
N TRP A 19 8.26 43.59 6.84
CA TRP A 19 8.94 44.88 6.98
C TRP A 19 10.04 44.73 8.04
N THR A 20 11.30 44.94 7.64
CA THR A 20 12.43 44.91 8.58
C THR A 20 12.92 46.33 8.84
N TYR A 21 13.35 46.59 10.08
CA TYR A 21 13.81 47.91 10.49
C TYR A 21 15.31 47.89 10.69
N HIS A 22 15.98 48.92 10.18
CA HIS A 22 17.43 49.05 10.21
C HIS A 22 17.80 50.45 10.67
N TYR A 23 18.96 50.61 11.28
CA TYR A 23 19.38 51.92 11.77
C TYR A 23 20.87 52.16 11.57
N ASN A 24 21.25 53.45 11.56
CA ASN A 24 22.65 53.87 11.63
C ASN A 24 22.79 55.06 12.57
N ILE A 25 23.65 54.91 13.57
CA ILE A 25 23.96 55.94 14.58
C ILE A 25 25.44 56.35 14.57
N THR A 26 26.25 55.78 13.66
CA THR A 26 27.69 56.01 13.60
C THR A 26 28.13 56.13 12.13
N PRO A 27 28.19 57.36 11.56
CA PRO A 27 27.90 58.63 12.23
C PRO A 27 26.40 58.94 12.30
N ASN A 28 26.01 59.77 13.27
CA ASN A 28 24.75 60.51 13.18
C ASN A 28 24.80 61.47 11.98
N MET A 29 23.67 61.69 11.33
CA MET A 29 23.57 62.44 10.08
C MET A 29 22.37 63.39 10.06
N ASN A 30 22.40 64.41 9.18
CA ASN A 30 21.24 65.28 8.95
C ASN A 30 20.09 64.50 8.28
N TRP A 31 18.88 65.06 8.28
CA TRP A 31 17.68 64.35 7.81
C TRP A 31 17.76 63.95 6.32
N ASP A 32 18.29 64.84 5.47
CA ASP A 32 18.41 64.58 4.03
C ASP A 32 19.43 63.46 3.75
N THR A 33 20.56 63.47 4.46
CA THR A 33 21.57 62.41 4.41
C THR A 33 21.04 61.10 5.00
N ALA A 34 20.27 61.15 6.10
CA ALA A 34 19.63 59.97 6.70
C ALA A 34 18.68 59.29 5.72
N ARG A 35 17.86 60.08 5.03
CA ARG A 35 16.96 59.56 4.02
C ARG A 35 17.71 58.90 2.86
N GLN A 36 18.71 59.59 2.34
CA GLN A 36 19.50 59.07 1.24
C GLN A 36 20.18 57.76 1.65
N TRP A 37 20.75 57.71 2.85
CA TRP A 37 21.36 56.50 3.39
C TRP A 37 20.35 55.33 3.47
N CYS A 38 19.12 55.59 3.96
CA CYS A 38 18.08 54.57 3.98
C CYS A 38 17.69 54.08 2.59
N ARG A 39 17.65 54.96 1.58
CA ARG A 39 17.35 54.59 0.18
C ARG A 39 18.49 53.86 -0.51
N ASP A 40 19.73 54.15 -0.13
CA ASP A 40 20.92 53.52 -0.70
C ASP A 40 21.11 52.08 -0.16
N HIS A 41 20.66 51.81 1.07
CA HIS A 41 20.91 50.53 1.75
C HIS A 41 19.64 49.67 1.94
N TYR A 42 18.46 50.29 1.95
CA TYR A 42 17.17 49.66 2.26
C TYR A 42 16.06 50.25 1.35
N THR A 43 14.80 50.34 1.82
CA THR A 43 13.71 50.93 1.03
C THR A 43 13.62 52.45 1.19
N ASP A 44 13.30 52.96 2.38
CA ASP A 44 13.29 54.40 2.68
C ASP A 44 13.32 54.58 4.23
N MET A 45 13.21 55.81 4.73
CA MET A 45 13.00 56.06 6.16
C MET A 45 11.66 55.55 6.64
N VAL A 46 11.62 55.12 7.90
CA VAL A 46 10.44 54.49 8.50
C VAL A 46 9.18 55.36 8.37
N ALA A 47 8.11 54.74 7.86
CA ALA A 47 6.77 55.32 7.82
C ALA A 47 5.87 54.58 8.81
N ILE A 48 5.83 55.06 10.06
CA ILE A 48 5.19 54.36 11.16
C ILE A 48 3.67 54.30 10.97
N GLN A 49 3.12 53.10 10.98
CA GLN A 49 1.73 52.79 10.61
C GLN A 49 0.78 52.75 11.82
N ASN A 50 1.25 52.33 12.99
CA ASN A 50 0.39 52.15 14.17
C ASN A 50 1.17 52.17 15.50
N GLN A 51 0.43 52.17 16.61
CA GLN A 51 1.00 52.25 17.97
C GLN A 51 1.82 51.02 18.37
N ASN A 52 1.54 49.83 17.81
CA ASN A 52 2.31 48.62 18.11
C ASN A 52 3.71 48.69 17.50
N GLU A 53 3.84 49.26 16.30
CA GLU A 53 5.13 49.50 15.64
C GLU A 53 5.98 50.48 16.45
N ILE A 54 5.36 51.54 16.97
CA ILE A 54 6.02 52.54 17.84
C ILE A 54 6.62 51.87 19.08
N LYS A 55 5.86 50.97 19.72
CA LYS A 55 6.32 50.19 20.87
C LYS A 55 7.46 49.25 20.49
N TYR A 56 7.30 48.48 19.41
CA TYR A 56 8.32 47.56 18.91
C TYR A 56 9.66 48.27 18.65
N LEU A 57 9.64 49.39 17.93
CA LEU A 57 10.83 50.19 17.64
C LEU A 57 11.54 50.65 18.92
N ASN A 58 10.78 51.05 19.94
CA ASN A 58 11.35 51.47 21.22
C ASN A 58 12.02 50.33 21.99
N ASP A 59 11.51 49.10 21.86
CA ASP A 59 12.06 47.94 22.54
C ASP A 59 13.36 47.47 21.85
N VAL A 60 13.36 47.40 20.51
CA VAL A 60 14.46 46.80 19.72
C VAL A 60 15.60 47.75 19.39
N LEU A 61 15.36 49.05 19.21
CA LEU A 61 16.42 50.00 18.83
C LEU A 61 17.32 50.33 20.02
N PRO A 62 18.64 50.50 19.83
CA PRO A 62 19.50 50.95 20.92
C PRO A 62 19.19 52.39 21.32
N SER A 63 19.63 52.78 22.51
CA SER A 63 19.54 54.18 22.93
C SER A 63 20.55 55.03 22.15
N ASN A 64 20.09 56.14 21.58
CA ASN A 64 20.94 57.15 20.95
C ASN A 64 20.68 58.51 21.61
N PRO A 65 21.69 59.17 22.20
CA PRO A 65 21.51 60.50 22.81
C PRO A 65 20.94 61.56 21.85
N ASN A 66 21.17 61.39 20.54
CA ASN A 66 20.65 62.30 19.51
C ASN A 66 19.30 61.87 18.91
N TYR A 67 18.74 60.75 19.39
CA TYR A 67 17.52 60.12 18.88
C TYR A 67 17.62 59.75 17.38
N TYR A 68 16.47 59.49 16.75
CA TYR A 68 16.40 58.96 15.38
C TYR A 68 15.50 59.83 14.51
N TRP A 69 15.90 60.02 13.26
CA TRP A 69 15.04 60.59 12.22
C TRP A 69 14.01 59.57 11.76
N ILE A 70 12.77 60.04 11.54
CA ILE A 70 11.71 59.25 10.91
C ILE A 70 11.25 59.90 9.61
N GLY A 71 10.51 59.14 8.80
CA GLY A 71 10.02 59.51 7.47
C GLY A 71 8.91 60.57 7.44
N ILE A 72 8.92 61.55 8.36
CA ILE A 72 7.98 62.68 8.38
C ILE A 72 8.75 63.98 8.18
N ARG A 73 8.26 64.82 7.27
CA ARG A 73 8.77 66.19 7.05
C ARG A 73 7.62 67.15 6.80
N LYS A 74 7.81 68.43 7.13
CA LYS A 74 6.91 69.51 6.79
C LYS A 74 7.12 69.93 5.33
N ILE A 75 6.07 69.82 4.52
CA ILE A 75 6.06 70.19 3.10
C ILE A 75 4.86 71.12 2.90
N ASN A 76 5.09 72.34 2.40
CA ASN A 76 4.05 73.36 2.21
C ASN A 76 3.18 73.59 3.47
N GLY A 77 3.83 73.60 4.64
CA GLY A 77 3.16 73.83 5.93
C GLY A 77 2.43 72.61 6.52
N ARG A 78 2.43 71.45 5.85
CA ARG A 78 1.78 70.21 6.32
C ARG A 78 2.79 69.11 6.61
N TRP A 79 2.57 68.35 7.68
CA TRP A 79 3.36 67.15 7.98
C TRP A 79 3.01 66.04 7.01
N THR A 80 4.02 65.46 6.35
CA THR A 80 3.84 64.50 5.26
C THR A 80 4.75 63.31 5.45
N TRP A 81 4.20 62.10 5.27
CA TRP A 81 4.97 60.87 5.16
C TRP A 81 5.72 60.87 3.85
N VAL A 82 7.05 60.95 3.92
CA VAL A 82 7.86 61.19 2.73
C VAL A 82 7.96 59.98 1.81
N GLY A 83 7.77 58.77 2.33
CA GLY A 83 7.74 57.53 1.55
C GLY A 83 6.49 57.40 0.67
N THR A 84 5.31 57.78 1.19
CA THR A 84 4.02 57.65 0.46
C THR A 84 3.51 58.96 -0.12
N ASN A 85 4.17 60.08 0.19
CA ASN A 85 3.72 61.45 -0.12
C ASN A 85 2.30 61.76 0.39
N LYS A 86 1.85 61.05 1.44
CA LYS A 86 0.53 61.26 2.06
C LYS A 86 0.66 62.23 3.24
N THR A 87 -0.28 63.17 3.32
CA THR A 87 -0.38 64.07 4.48
C THR A 87 -0.66 63.23 5.73
N LEU A 88 0.04 63.52 6.82
CA LEU A 88 -0.18 62.91 8.13
C LEU A 88 -1.60 63.22 8.61
N LYS A 89 -2.38 62.17 8.91
CA LYS A 89 -3.72 62.32 9.47
C LYS A 89 -3.66 62.44 10.99
N LYS A 90 -4.65 63.11 11.58
CA LYS A 90 -4.70 63.37 13.03
C LYS A 90 -4.71 62.08 13.86
N GLU A 91 -5.33 61.01 13.37
CA GLU A 91 -5.40 59.73 14.08
C GLU A 91 -4.04 59.00 14.12
N ALA A 92 -3.13 59.37 13.22
CA ALA A 92 -1.78 58.81 13.13
C ALA A 92 -0.74 59.67 13.86
N GLU A 93 -1.11 60.83 14.41
CA GLU A 93 -0.17 61.70 15.13
C GLU A 93 0.27 61.08 16.46
N ASN A 94 1.57 61.17 16.76
CA ASN A 94 2.13 60.70 18.02
C ASN A 94 3.11 61.72 18.65
N TRP A 95 2.77 63.01 18.56
CA TRP A 95 3.54 64.11 19.13
C TRP A 95 3.70 64.00 20.66
N ALA A 96 4.85 64.42 21.16
CA ALA A 96 5.06 64.61 22.59
C ALA A 96 4.21 65.79 23.11
N PRO A 97 3.88 65.84 24.41
CA PRO A 97 3.15 66.98 24.95
C PRO A 97 3.89 68.30 24.69
N GLY A 98 3.21 69.25 24.04
CA GLY A 98 3.77 70.55 23.65
C GLY A 98 4.34 70.59 22.23
N GLU A 99 4.41 69.48 21.51
CA GLU A 99 4.91 69.40 20.14
C GLU A 99 3.76 69.32 19.10
N PRO A 100 3.98 69.76 17.84
CA PRO A 100 5.18 70.40 17.32
C PRO A 100 5.27 71.89 17.71
N ASN A 101 6.40 72.32 18.28
CA ASN A 101 6.55 73.65 18.88
C ASN A 101 7.27 74.68 17.99
N ASN A 102 7.95 74.24 16.92
CA ASN A 102 8.76 75.07 16.01
C ASN A 102 9.74 76.02 16.73
N LYS A 103 10.29 75.58 17.86
CA LYS A 103 11.25 76.30 18.69
C LYS A 103 12.53 76.57 17.91
N GLY A 104 12.86 77.85 17.79
CA GLY A 104 14.02 78.31 17.04
C GLY A 104 13.79 78.49 15.53
N ARG A 105 12.56 78.35 15.02
CA ARG A 105 12.19 78.46 13.60
C ARG A 105 12.81 77.35 12.72
N ALA A 106 12.09 76.98 11.66
CA ALA A 106 12.48 75.98 10.65
C ALA A 106 12.72 74.55 11.18
N GLN A 107 11.89 74.11 12.14
CA GLN A 107 11.86 72.72 12.58
C GLN A 107 10.93 71.90 11.69
N ASP A 108 11.40 71.60 10.48
CA ASP A 108 10.58 70.96 9.45
C ASP A 108 10.78 69.43 9.39
N CYS A 109 11.59 68.83 10.26
CA CYS A 109 11.87 67.39 10.30
C CYS A 109 11.45 66.78 11.63
N VAL A 110 11.17 65.48 11.66
CA VAL A 110 10.63 64.81 12.86
C VAL A 110 11.58 63.76 13.39
N GLU A 111 11.87 63.84 14.70
CA GLU A 111 12.58 62.79 15.44
C GLU A 111 11.63 61.95 16.30
N ILE A 112 12.07 60.74 16.67
CA ILE A 112 11.38 59.85 17.61
C ILE A 112 12.23 59.58 18.87
N TYR A 113 11.61 59.70 20.04
CA TYR A 113 12.25 59.49 21.34
C TYR A 113 12.40 58.02 21.71
N ILE A 114 13.39 57.33 21.14
CA ILE A 114 13.72 55.94 21.53
C ILE A 114 14.36 55.90 22.92
N LYS A 115 13.83 55.05 23.81
CA LYS A 115 14.36 54.77 25.16
C LYS A 115 14.54 56.01 26.06
N ARG A 116 13.77 57.08 25.80
CA ARG A 116 13.74 58.29 26.64
C ARG A 116 13.00 58.03 27.95
N SER A 117 13.51 58.56 29.06
CA SER A 117 12.90 58.37 30.40
C SER A 117 11.47 58.91 30.55
N SER A 118 11.12 59.93 29.78
CA SER A 118 9.77 60.53 29.73
C SER A 118 9.30 60.62 28.28
N HIS A 119 8.02 60.34 28.03
CA HIS A 119 7.42 60.43 26.69
C HIS A 119 8.18 59.59 25.65
N ALA A 120 8.61 58.39 26.05
CA ALA A 120 9.23 57.43 25.15
C ALA A 120 8.33 57.20 23.93
N SER A 121 8.98 57.03 22.79
CA SER A 121 8.38 56.74 21.49
C SER A 121 7.49 57.86 20.92
N LYS A 122 7.39 59.02 21.59
CA LYS A 122 6.72 60.22 21.07
C LYS A 122 7.60 60.99 20.09
N TRP A 123 6.97 61.84 19.29
CA TRP A 123 7.62 62.63 18.24
C TRP A 123 7.92 64.06 18.68
N ASN A 124 8.94 64.65 18.07
CA ASN A 124 9.33 66.04 18.23
C ASN A 124 9.75 66.62 16.88
N ASP A 125 9.37 67.88 16.61
CA ASP A 125 9.87 68.60 15.45
C ASP A 125 11.26 69.18 15.74
N GLU A 126 12.15 69.08 14.75
CA GLU A 126 13.52 69.52 14.87
C GLU A 126 14.05 70.02 13.54
N ARG A 127 15.07 70.88 13.61
CA ARG A 127 15.78 71.39 12.44
C ARG A 127 16.44 70.22 11.71
N CYS A 128 16.15 70.12 10.42
CA CYS A 128 16.65 69.04 9.56
C CYS A 128 18.18 68.91 9.53
N THR A 129 18.92 69.96 9.87
CA THR A 129 20.38 70.01 9.90
C THR A 129 21.01 69.36 11.13
N ARG A 130 20.21 69.01 12.16
CA ARG A 130 20.70 68.30 13.35
C ARG A 130 21.18 66.89 12.98
N GLN A 131 22.21 66.43 13.67
CA GLN A 131 22.79 65.10 13.45
C GLN A 131 22.06 64.08 14.34
N LYS A 132 21.38 63.09 13.76
CA LYS A 132 20.66 62.03 14.46
C LYS A 132 20.85 60.67 13.78
N GLY A 133 20.35 59.61 14.40
CA GLY A 133 20.39 58.29 13.80
C GLY A 133 19.44 58.20 12.61
N ALA A 134 19.82 57.50 11.55
CA ALA A 134 18.90 57.12 10.49
C ALA A 134 18.08 55.90 10.95
N LEU A 135 16.76 55.92 10.77
CA LEU A 135 15.87 54.78 11.00
C LEU A 135 15.13 54.45 9.71
N CYS A 136 15.44 53.27 9.17
CA CYS A 136 15.02 52.81 7.86
C CYS A 136 14.07 51.63 7.99
N PHE A 137 13.24 51.43 6.98
CA PHE A 137 12.55 50.18 6.77
C PHE A 137 12.99 49.56 5.43
N GLN A 138 12.87 48.24 5.36
CA GLN A 138 13.03 47.49 4.12
C GLN A 138 11.75 46.71 3.88
N GLU A 139 11.13 46.99 2.73
CA GLU A 139 10.02 46.20 2.22
C GLU A 139 10.50 44.81 1.84
N PRO A 140 9.65 43.79 1.98
CA PRO A 140 9.90 42.51 1.36
C PRO A 140 10.24 42.63 -0.13
N LEU A 141 11.21 41.84 -0.61
CA LEU A 141 11.54 41.77 -2.04
C LEU A 141 10.26 41.49 -2.85
N ALA A 142 9.97 42.35 -3.84
CA ALA A 142 8.81 42.29 -4.72
C ALA A 142 8.90 41.13 -5.73
N GLN A 143 8.98 39.90 -5.24
CA GLN A 143 8.54 38.74 -6.00
C GLN A 143 7.30 38.21 -5.29
N PRO A 144 6.12 38.17 -5.95
CA PRO A 144 5.05 37.35 -5.41
C PRO A 144 5.66 35.95 -5.24
N PRO A 145 5.64 35.38 -4.04
CA PRO A 145 5.93 33.97 -3.89
C PRO A 145 5.06 33.21 -4.89
N PRO A 146 5.50 32.06 -5.43
CA PRO A 146 4.57 31.19 -6.15
C PRO A 146 3.32 31.07 -5.31
N ALA A 147 2.14 31.34 -5.89
CA ALA A 147 0.89 31.51 -5.14
C ALA A 147 0.78 30.40 -4.10
N LEU A 148 1.05 30.75 -2.84
CA LEU A 148 1.10 29.76 -1.78
C LEU A 148 -0.35 29.33 -1.51
N PRO A 149 -0.58 28.06 -1.17
CA PRO A 149 -1.92 27.53 -0.96
C PRO A 149 -2.46 27.97 0.40
N GLY A 150 -2.69 29.27 0.54
CA GLY A 150 -3.20 29.91 1.74
C GLY A 150 -3.33 31.42 1.58
N GLU A 151 -4.01 32.04 2.54
CA GLU A 151 -4.16 33.49 2.65
C GLU A 151 -3.19 34.02 3.70
N CYS A 152 -2.23 34.86 3.29
CA CYS A 152 -1.20 35.41 4.19
C CYS A 152 -1.40 36.91 4.43
N ILE A 153 -1.32 37.32 5.69
CA ILE A 153 -1.40 38.72 6.12
C ILE A 153 -0.05 39.12 6.71
N GLU A 154 0.50 40.23 6.21
CA GLU A 154 1.72 40.84 6.75
C GLU A 154 1.44 41.50 8.11
N THR A 155 2.37 41.32 9.05
CA THR A 155 2.34 41.95 10.39
C THR A 155 3.70 42.62 10.68
N ILE A 156 3.80 43.41 11.75
CA ILE A 156 5.03 44.14 12.08
C ILE A 156 6.15 43.13 12.40
N GLY A 157 7.16 43.07 11.53
CA GLY A 157 8.29 42.15 11.67
C GLY A 157 7.98 40.66 11.50
N ASN A 158 6.76 40.28 11.09
CA ASN A 158 6.35 38.89 10.92
C ASN A 158 5.18 38.74 9.91
N HIS A 159 4.68 37.54 9.66
CA HIS A 159 3.47 37.26 8.88
C HIS A 159 2.61 36.18 9.56
N THR A 160 1.33 36.12 9.21
CA THR A 160 0.43 35.02 9.60
C THR A 160 -0.27 34.50 8.35
N CYS A 161 -0.32 33.18 8.16
CA CYS A 161 -0.96 32.55 7.02
C CYS A 161 -2.05 31.56 7.47
N ASP A 162 -3.21 31.62 6.82
CA ASP A 162 -4.27 30.62 6.91
C ASP A 162 -4.16 29.66 5.71
N CYS A 163 -3.65 28.44 5.97
CA CYS A 163 -3.38 27.47 4.93
C CYS A 163 -4.63 26.74 4.45
N TYR A 164 -4.70 26.51 3.14
CA TYR A 164 -5.71 25.63 2.56
C TYR A 164 -5.51 24.17 3.04
N PRO A 165 -6.56 23.35 3.04
CA PRO A 165 -6.46 21.96 3.47
C PRO A 165 -5.35 21.20 2.75
N GLY A 166 -4.52 20.49 3.52
CA GLY A 166 -3.42 19.68 2.99
C GLY A 166 -2.09 20.41 2.86
N PHE A 167 -2.01 21.64 3.37
CA PHE A 167 -0.77 22.43 3.42
C PHE A 167 -0.49 22.96 4.82
N HIS A 168 0.78 23.14 5.13
CA HIS A 168 1.26 23.66 6.42
C HIS A 168 2.61 24.36 6.27
N GLY A 169 3.11 24.91 7.37
CA GLY A 169 4.33 25.73 7.40
C GLY A 169 4.00 27.20 7.63
N PRO A 170 5.02 28.02 7.95
CA PRO A 170 4.81 29.45 8.19
C PRO A 170 4.20 30.17 6.98
N ARG A 171 4.38 29.62 5.78
CA ARG A 171 3.85 30.15 4.51
C ARG A 171 2.95 29.18 3.76
N CYS A 172 2.51 28.07 4.37
CA CYS A 172 1.80 27.00 3.66
C CYS A 172 2.63 26.35 2.53
N GLU A 173 3.96 26.36 2.67
CA GLU A 173 4.90 25.87 1.66
C GLU A 173 5.08 24.35 1.65
N TYR A 174 4.63 23.66 2.71
CA TYR A 174 4.77 22.22 2.84
C TYR A 174 3.43 21.54 2.60
N ALA A 175 3.39 20.61 1.65
CA ALA A 175 2.26 19.71 1.50
C ALA A 175 2.30 18.64 2.59
N VAL A 176 1.14 18.36 3.19
CA VAL A 176 0.97 17.28 4.17
C VAL A 176 1.38 15.95 3.53
N LYS A 177 2.23 15.17 4.22
CA LYS A 177 2.74 13.88 3.75
C LYS A 177 1.97 12.73 4.38
N CYS A 178 1.65 11.72 3.58
CA CYS A 178 1.15 10.44 4.04
C CYS A 178 2.30 9.44 4.18
N GLU A 179 2.06 8.37 4.93
CA GLU A 179 3.01 7.27 5.04
C GLU A 179 3.32 6.67 3.66
N ALA A 180 4.59 6.31 3.43
CA ALA A 180 4.98 5.69 2.16
C ALA A 180 4.29 4.32 2.03
N LEU A 181 3.65 4.09 0.89
CA LEU A 181 2.97 2.83 0.60
C LEU A 181 3.95 1.81 0.03
N ASN A 182 3.73 0.55 0.38
CA ASN A 182 4.45 -0.59 -0.17
C ASN A 182 3.57 -1.31 -1.19
N ILE A 183 4.22 -1.90 -2.20
CA ILE A 183 3.54 -2.73 -3.20
C ILE A 183 3.08 -4.02 -2.51
N PRO A 184 1.79 -4.40 -2.63
CA PRO A 184 1.31 -5.69 -2.12
C PRO A 184 2.07 -6.86 -2.74
N SER A 185 2.30 -7.93 -1.98
CA SER A 185 2.86 -9.18 -2.53
C SER A 185 1.96 -9.71 -3.65
N HIS A 186 2.55 -10.08 -4.80
CA HIS A 186 1.80 -10.46 -6.01
C HIS A 186 0.87 -9.37 -6.55
N GLY A 187 1.21 -8.11 -6.27
CA GLY A 187 0.46 -6.93 -6.68
C GLY A 187 1.31 -5.94 -7.46
N SER A 188 0.62 -4.95 -8.03
CA SER A 188 1.21 -3.79 -8.67
C SER A 188 0.62 -2.52 -8.06
N MET A 189 1.40 -1.43 -8.08
CA MET A 189 0.97 -0.13 -7.62
C MET A 189 1.41 0.92 -8.63
N ASP A 190 0.45 1.69 -9.13
CA ASP A 190 0.69 2.86 -9.97
C ASP A 190 0.25 4.12 -9.22
N CYS A 191 1.07 5.15 -9.20
CA CYS A 191 0.83 6.35 -8.38
C CYS A 191 1.05 7.63 -9.19
N ALA A 192 0.12 8.57 -9.03
CA ALA A 192 0.25 9.94 -9.48
C ALA A 192 0.56 10.86 -8.29
N HIS A 193 1.59 11.69 -8.45
CA HIS A 193 2.07 12.62 -7.42
C HIS A 193 2.03 14.06 -7.95
N PRO A 194 0.89 14.77 -7.82
CA PRO A 194 0.74 16.11 -8.39
C PRO A 194 1.68 17.16 -7.80
N ILE A 195 2.14 16.97 -6.55
CA ILE A 195 2.97 17.93 -5.81
C ILE A 195 4.31 17.29 -5.44
N GLU A 196 4.30 16.34 -4.51
CA GLU A 196 5.47 15.56 -4.08
C GLU A 196 5.09 14.09 -3.92
N LYS A 197 6.09 13.20 -3.84
CA LYS A 197 5.84 11.78 -3.57
C LYS A 197 5.10 11.59 -2.25
N PHE A 198 3.98 10.89 -2.32
CA PHE A 198 3.12 10.56 -1.18
C PHE A 198 2.65 11.78 -0.37
N SER A 199 2.48 12.94 -1.00
CA SER A 199 1.87 14.12 -0.37
C SER A 199 0.40 14.29 -0.73
N TYR A 200 -0.26 15.26 -0.11
CA TYR A 200 -1.67 15.61 -0.33
C TYR A 200 -2.08 15.54 -1.81
N ASN A 201 -3.25 14.95 -2.07
CA ASN A 201 -3.78 14.64 -3.40
C ASN A 201 -2.99 13.62 -4.23
N SER A 202 -1.91 13.01 -3.72
CA SER A 202 -1.34 11.81 -4.34
C SER A 202 -2.40 10.72 -4.40
N GLY A 203 -2.58 10.12 -5.57
CA GLY A 203 -3.48 8.99 -5.80
C GLY A 203 -2.68 7.77 -6.22
N CYS A 204 -3.00 6.61 -5.65
CA CYS A 204 -2.40 5.34 -6.02
C CYS A 204 -3.49 4.33 -6.37
N TRP A 205 -3.25 3.53 -7.40
CA TRP A 205 -4.11 2.46 -7.91
C TRP A 205 -3.38 1.13 -7.84
N PHE A 206 -4.11 0.09 -7.41
CA PHE A 206 -3.56 -1.24 -7.17
C PHE A 206 -4.14 -2.25 -8.15
N GLY A 207 -3.27 -3.14 -8.62
CA GLY A 207 -3.62 -4.34 -9.38
C GLY A 207 -3.03 -5.58 -8.73
N CYS A 208 -3.50 -6.75 -9.16
CA CYS A 208 -2.93 -8.04 -8.78
C CYS A 208 -2.40 -8.77 -10.02
N GLU A 209 -1.39 -9.60 -9.82
CA GLU A 209 -0.88 -10.53 -10.82
C GLU A 209 -1.96 -11.55 -11.21
N GLU A 210 -1.76 -12.20 -12.36
CA GLU A 210 -2.66 -13.25 -12.83
C GLU A 210 -2.79 -14.38 -11.80
N GLY A 211 -4.01 -14.86 -11.55
CA GLY A 211 -4.30 -15.87 -10.53
C GLY A 211 -4.47 -15.33 -9.12
N PHE A 212 -4.35 -14.01 -8.91
CA PHE A 212 -4.62 -13.33 -7.65
C PHE A 212 -5.79 -12.37 -7.78
N LEU A 213 -6.61 -12.30 -6.73
CA LEU A 213 -7.75 -11.40 -6.60
C LEU A 213 -7.46 -10.31 -5.59
N LEU A 214 -7.78 -9.07 -5.95
CA LEU A 214 -7.63 -7.92 -5.06
C LEU A 214 -8.66 -7.99 -3.93
N ASN A 215 -8.20 -8.01 -2.68
CA ASN A 215 -9.02 -7.91 -1.48
C ASN A 215 -8.81 -6.53 -0.83
N GLY A 216 -9.79 -5.65 -1.01
CA GLY A 216 -9.78 -4.26 -0.54
C GLY A 216 -10.13 -3.28 -1.64
N THR A 217 -9.92 -1.99 -1.38
CA THR A 217 -10.15 -0.93 -2.36
C THR A 217 -9.00 -0.88 -3.37
N ASN A 218 -9.31 -0.74 -4.65
CA ASN A 218 -8.31 -0.68 -5.73
C ASN A 218 -7.59 0.67 -5.85
N SER A 219 -7.97 1.66 -5.04
CA SER A 219 -7.36 2.98 -5.06
C SER A 219 -7.39 3.62 -3.68
N THR A 220 -6.42 4.50 -3.46
CA THR A 220 -6.31 5.29 -2.24
C THR A 220 -5.72 6.66 -2.55
N GLN A 221 -6.11 7.67 -1.77
CA GLN A 221 -5.68 9.06 -1.95
C GLN A 221 -5.17 9.64 -0.64
N CYS A 222 -4.08 10.41 -0.70
CA CYS A 222 -3.53 11.08 0.47
C CYS A 222 -4.39 12.30 0.83
N THR A 223 -5.02 12.24 1.99
CA THR A 223 -5.95 13.27 2.49
C THR A 223 -5.21 14.44 3.14
N SER A 224 -5.91 15.55 3.37
CA SER A 224 -5.38 16.73 4.05
C SER A 224 -4.97 16.47 5.51
N GLN A 225 -5.40 15.34 6.08
CA GLN A 225 -5.05 14.91 7.44
C GLN A 225 -3.76 14.07 7.49
N GLY A 226 -3.09 13.84 6.37
CA GLY A 226 -1.87 13.02 6.30
C GLY A 226 -2.15 11.53 6.42
N ARG A 227 -3.36 11.10 6.05
CA ARG A 227 -3.78 9.71 6.02
C ARG A 227 -4.28 9.32 4.65
N TRP A 228 -4.05 8.07 4.27
CA TRP A 228 -4.63 7.47 3.10
C TRP A 228 -6.13 7.24 3.28
N SER A 229 -6.92 7.49 2.24
CA SER A 229 -8.39 7.33 2.27
C SER A 229 -8.83 5.87 2.41
N ALA A 230 -7.99 4.93 1.96
CA ALA A 230 -8.17 3.50 2.13
C ALA A 230 -6.85 2.83 2.53
N GLN A 231 -6.94 1.72 3.24
CA GLN A 231 -5.78 0.87 3.55
C GLN A 231 -5.26 0.18 2.28
N THR A 232 -3.97 -0.17 2.29
CA THR A 232 -3.33 -0.91 1.20
C THR A 232 -4.02 -2.27 1.04
N PRO A 233 -4.52 -2.63 -0.17
CA PRO A 233 -5.22 -3.89 -0.39
C PRO A 233 -4.24 -5.08 -0.38
N ALA A 234 -4.79 -6.29 -0.22
CA ALA A 234 -4.01 -7.53 -0.31
C ALA A 234 -4.38 -8.30 -1.58
N CYS A 235 -3.39 -8.83 -2.30
CA CYS A 235 -3.63 -9.76 -3.41
C CYS A 235 -3.69 -11.20 -2.88
N GLN A 236 -4.84 -11.84 -3.02
CA GLN A 236 -5.07 -13.20 -2.52
C GLN A 236 -5.16 -14.17 -3.70
N ALA A 237 -4.36 -15.24 -3.67
CA ALA A 237 -4.43 -16.28 -4.70
C ALA A 237 -5.84 -16.86 -4.78
N LEU A 238 -6.39 -16.99 -5.99
CA LEU A 238 -7.72 -17.55 -6.22
C LEU A 238 -7.79 -18.99 -5.71
N LYS A 239 -8.92 -19.36 -5.12
CA LYS A 239 -9.11 -20.66 -4.48
C LYS A 239 -9.96 -21.56 -5.36
N CYS A 240 -9.44 -22.74 -5.69
CA CYS A 240 -10.18 -23.81 -6.34
C CYS A 240 -11.08 -24.57 -5.37
N GLU A 241 -12.00 -25.37 -5.91
CA GLU A 241 -12.83 -26.26 -5.12
C GLU A 241 -11.96 -27.17 -4.24
N SER A 242 -12.33 -27.30 -2.96
CA SER A 242 -11.59 -28.13 -2.03
C SER A 242 -11.82 -29.61 -2.37
N LEU A 243 -10.75 -30.34 -2.64
CA LEU A 243 -10.83 -31.73 -3.07
C LEU A 243 -10.94 -32.68 -1.87
N LYS A 244 -11.65 -33.79 -2.07
CA LYS A 244 -11.62 -34.94 -1.15
C LYS A 244 -10.87 -36.08 -1.85
N THR A 245 -10.04 -36.80 -1.11
CA THR A 245 -9.32 -37.95 -1.65
C THR A 245 -10.30 -38.99 -2.23
N PRO A 246 -10.10 -39.48 -3.47
CA PRO A 246 -10.94 -40.52 -4.04
C PRO A 246 -10.98 -41.77 -3.17
N ILE A 247 -12.13 -42.44 -3.14
CA ILE A 247 -12.27 -43.73 -2.43
C ILE A 247 -11.27 -44.72 -3.05
N ARG A 248 -10.45 -45.35 -2.21
CA ARG A 248 -9.35 -46.25 -2.63
C ARG A 248 -8.29 -45.56 -3.52
N GLY A 249 -8.21 -44.23 -3.46
CA GLY A 249 -7.14 -43.43 -4.03
C GLY A 249 -6.20 -42.89 -2.96
N VAL A 250 -5.04 -42.43 -3.40
CA VAL A 250 -4.09 -41.62 -2.65
C VAL A 250 -3.94 -40.28 -3.36
N MET A 251 -3.75 -39.21 -2.60
CA MET A 251 -3.61 -37.86 -3.16
C MET A 251 -2.45 -37.17 -2.47
N ASN A 252 -1.50 -36.67 -3.25
CA ASN A 252 -0.38 -35.88 -2.78
C ASN A 252 -0.45 -34.49 -3.43
N CYS A 253 -0.55 -33.43 -2.63
CA CYS A 253 -0.71 -32.08 -3.13
C CYS A 253 0.42 -31.17 -2.66
N SER A 254 0.82 -30.25 -3.55
CA SER A 254 1.67 -29.10 -3.24
C SER A 254 0.83 -27.83 -3.29
N HIS A 255 0.99 -26.95 -2.30
CA HIS A 255 0.19 -25.74 -2.10
C HIS A 255 1.07 -24.49 -1.93
N PRO A 256 1.67 -23.95 -3.01
CA PRO A 256 2.64 -22.85 -2.92
C PRO A 256 2.07 -21.58 -2.26
N PHE A 257 0.79 -21.29 -2.47
CA PHE A 257 0.11 -20.09 -1.98
C PHE A 257 -1.00 -20.40 -0.97
N GLY A 258 -1.00 -21.61 -0.38
CA GLY A 258 -2.01 -22.11 0.55
C GLY A 258 -3.00 -23.10 -0.08
N ASP A 259 -3.77 -23.76 0.77
CA ASP A 259 -4.55 -24.94 0.41
C ASP A 259 -5.52 -24.70 -0.76
N TYR A 260 -5.31 -25.49 -1.82
CA TYR A 260 -6.10 -25.49 -3.05
C TYR A 260 -6.21 -24.12 -3.73
N ARG A 261 -5.19 -23.27 -3.59
CA ARG A 261 -5.11 -21.98 -4.30
C ARG A 261 -4.33 -22.10 -5.60
N PHE A 262 -4.35 -21.04 -6.41
CA PHE A 262 -3.64 -20.93 -7.68
C PHE A 262 -2.26 -21.61 -7.64
N ASN A 263 -1.89 -22.33 -8.69
CA ASN A 263 -0.67 -23.17 -8.80
C ASN A 263 -0.58 -24.35 -7.81
N SER A 264 -1.62 -24.64 -7.03
CA SER A 264 -1.69 -25.94 -6.34
C SER A 264 -1.67 -27.07 -7.36
N SER A 265 -0.87 -28.10 -7.12
CA SER A 265 -0.82 -29.28 -7.97
C SER A 265 -1.01 -30.53 -7.12
N CYS A 266 -1.96 -31.37 -7.50
CA CYS A 266 -2.26 -32.62 -6.85
C CYS A 266 -1.98 -33.78 -7.82
N GLU A 267 -1.22 -34.76 -7.35
CA GLU A 267 -0.98 -36.03 -8.01
C GLU A 267 -1.80 -37.11 -7.30
N ILE A 268 -2.54 -37.88 -8.08
CA ILE A 268 -3.47 -38.88 -7.61
C ILE A 268 -2.92 -40.26 -8.01
N GLY A 269 -3.00 -41.20 -7.07
CA GLY A 269 -2.75 -42.62 -7.33
C GLY A 269 -3.94 -43.46 -6.92
N CYS A 270 -4.01 -44.69 -7.42
CA CYS A 270 -4.98 -45.68 -6.94
C CYS A 270 -4.27 -46.74 -6.11
N ALA A 271 -4.97 -47.27 -5.11
CA ALA A 271 -4.48 -48.40 -4.32
C ALA A 271 -4.29 -49.65 -5.21
N GLU A 272 -3.48 -50.59 -4.73
CA GLU A 272 -3.25 -51.86 -5.43
C GLU A 272 -4.56 -52.57 -5.80
N GLY A 273 -4.63 -53.11 -7.02
CA GLY A 273 -5.83 -53.76 -7.56
C GLY A 273 -6.91 -52.80 -8.09
N PHE A 274 -6.66 -51.49 -8.06
CA PHE A 274 -7.51 -50.46 -8.66
C PHE A 274 -6.79 -49.73 -9.80
N ILE A 275 -7.55 -49.37 -10.83
CA ILE A 275 -7.07 -48.60 -11.98
C ILE A 275 -7.77 -47.23 -12.02
N MET A 276 -7.02 -46.21 -12.41
CA MET A 276 -7.51 -44.84 -12.53
C MET A 276 -8.36 -44.64 -13.79
N ARG A 277 -9.44 -43.86 -13.65
CA ARG A 277 -10.23 -43.29 -14.73
C ARG A 277 -10.24 -41.77 -14.60
N GLY A 278 -9.48 -41.10 -15.47
CA GLY A 278 -9.30 -39.64 -15.47
C GLY A 278 -7.82 -39.26 -15.57
N SER A 279 -7.51 -38.00 -15.25
CA SER A 279 -6.13 -37.50 -15.16
C SER A 279 -5.51 -37.87 -13.80
N ASP A 280 -4.23 -38.22 -13.80
CA ASP A 280 -3.43 -38.44 -12.60
C ASP A 280 -2.95 -37.14 -11.96
N ARG A 281 -3.04 -36.02 -12.67
CA ARG A 281 -2.57 -34.72 -12.22
C ARG A 281 -3.63 -33.64 -12.41
N LEU A 282 -3.87 -32.90 -11.33
CA LEU A 282 -4.76 -31.74 -11.29
C LEU A 282 -3.96 -30.49 -10.93
N GLN A 283 -4.23 -29.37 -11.60
CA GLN A 283 -3.62 -28.08 -11.29
C GLN A 283 -4.69 -26.99 -11.12
N CYS A 284 -4.54 -26.15 -10.09
CA CYS A 284 -5.43 -25.02 -9.86
C CYS A 284 -4.97 -23.85 -10.74
N ASN A 285 -5.79 -23.49 -11.73
CA ASN A 285 -5.44 -22.46 -12.71
C ASN A 285 -5.73 -21.04 -12.20
N ALA A 286 -5.35 -20.04 -13.01
CA ALA A 286 -5.50 -18.63 -12.67
C ALA A 286 -6.96 -18.14 -12.59
N SER A 287 -7.93 -18.94 -13.03
CA SER A 287 -9.37 -18.65 -12.90
C SER A 287 -9.97 -19.23 -11.63
N GLY A 288 -9.17 -19.89 -10.78
CA GLY A 288 -9.66 -20.58 -9.59
C GLY A 288 -10.41 -21.88 -9.92
N LEU A 289 -10.08 -22.53 -11.04
CA LEU A 289 -10.65 -23.81 -11.44
C LEU A 289 -9.56 -24.88 -11.58
N TRP A 290 -9.90 -26.13 -11.29
CA TRP A 290 -9.01 -27.25 -11.59
C TRP A 290 -8.95 -27.48 -13.11
N THR A 291 -7.76 -27.78 -13.63
CA THR A 291 -7.54 -28.10 -15.04
C THR A 291 -8.31 -29.33 -15.50
N GLU A 292 -8.49 -30.29 -14.60
CA GLU A 292 -9.17 -31.57 -14.84
C GLU A 292 -10.08 -31.90 -13.65
N PRO A 293 -11.18 -32.65 -13.85
CA PRO A 293 -12.00 -33.15 -12.76
C PRO A 293 -11.28 -34.24 -11.97
N LEU A 294 -11.73 -34.46 -10.72
CA LEU A 294 -11.17 -35.50 -9.85
C LEU A 294 -11.38 -36.91 -10.46
N PRO A 295 -10.33 -37.74 -10.58
CA PRO A 295 -10.45 -39.07 -11.16
C PRO A 295 -11.12 -40.07 -10.22
N THR A 296 -11.54 -41.21 -10.77
CA THR A 296 -12.08 -42.33 -9.98
C THR A 296 -11.14 -43.54 -10.00
N CYS A 297 -11.03 -44.24 -8.87
CA CYS A 297 -10.31 -45.50 -8.77
C CYS A 297 -11.29 -46.67 -8.85
N GLN A 298 -11.17 -47.50 -9.88
CA GLN A 298 -12.07 -48.63 -10.13
C GLN A 298 -11.32 -49.94 -9.94
N ALA A 299 -11.90 -50.89 -9.22
CA ALA A 299 -11.29 -52.21 -9.05
C ALA A 299 -11.13 -52.90 -10.41
N LEU A 300 -9.94 -53.46 -10.68
CA LEU A 300 -9.68 -54.20 -11.91
C LEU A 300 -10.63 -55.39 -12.03
N LYS A 301 -11.10 -55.66 -13.25
CA LYS A 301 -12.06 -56.73 -13.53
C LYS A 301 -11.35 -57.91 -14.17
N CYS A 302 -11.50 -59.08 -13.57
CA CYS A 302 -11.06 -60.35 -14.14
C CYS A 302 -12.04 -60.87 -15.20
N GLU A 303 -11.63 -61.89 -15.95
CA GLU A 303 -12.50 -62.58 -16.90
C GLU A 303 -13.77 -63.07 -16.19
N THR A 304 -14.92 -62.85 -16.81
CA THR A 304 -16.20 -63.31 -16.26
C THR A 304 -16.27 -64.82 -16.38
N LEU A 305 -16.43 -65.51 -15.24
CA LEU A 305 -16.44 -66.95 -15.20
C LEU A 305 -17.85 -67.50 -15.47
N LEU A 306 -17.90 -68.67 -16.10
CA LEU A 306 -19.12 -69.49 -16.18
C LEU A 306 -18.88 -70.75 -15.34
N ALA A 307 -19.92 -71.19 -14.63
CA ALA A 307 -19.85 -72.42 -13.84
C ALA A 307 -19.48 -73.62 -14.73
N PRO A 308 -18.51 -74.47 -14.33
CA PRO A 308 -18.18 -75.67 -15.08
C PRO A 308 -19.40 -76.57 -15.29
N ILE A 309 -19.45 -77.26 -16.43
CA ILE A 309 -20.50 -78.24 -16.70
C ILE A 309 -20.46 -79.31 -15.60
N ARG A 310 -21.60 -79.54 -14.93
CA ARG A 310 -21.74 -80.44 -13.76
C ARG A 310 -20.88 -80.01 -12.55
N GLY A 311 -20.56 -78.72 -12.45
CA GLY A 311 -20.01 -78.07 -11.28
C GLY A 311 -20.95 -77.03 -10.69
N VAL A 312 -20.71 -76.67 -9.43
CA VAL A 312 -21.35 -75.57 -8.71
C VAL A 312 -20.27 -74.52 -8.44
N MET A 313 -20.61 -73.24 -8.59
CA MET A 313 -19.70 -72.13 -8.32
C MET A 313 -20.35 -71.15 -7.35
N ASN A 314 -19.68 -70.88 -6.24
CA ASN A 314 -20.10 -69.90 -5.25
C ASN A 314 -19.05 -68.79 -5.16
N CYS A 315 -19.44 -67.55 -5.44
CA CYS A 315 -18.50 -66.42 -5.50
C CYS A 315 -18.85 -65.34 -4.48
N SER A 316 -17.81 -64.74 -3.90
CA SER A 316 -17.88 -63.51 -3.12
C SER A 316 -17.24 -62.37 -3.91
N HIS A 317 -17.92 -61.22 -3.98
CA HIS A 317 -17.53 -60.06 -4.79
C HIS A 317 -17.43 -58.76 -3.96
N PRO A 318 -16.36 -58.58 -3.17
CA PRO A 318 -16.24 -57.44 -2.24
C PRO A 318 -16.28 -56.06 -2.93
N PHE A 319 -15.84 -55.98 -4.18
CA PHE A 319 -15.74 -54.74 -4.95
C PHE A 319 -16.56 -54.78 -6.26
N GLY A 320 -17.54 -55.67 -6.34
CA GLY A 320 -18.39 -55.90 -7.52
C GLY A 320 -17.96 -57.12 -8.34
N ASP A 321 -18.85 -57.55 -9.24
CA ASP A 321 -18.78 -58.85 -9.91
C ASP A 321 -17.45 -59.09 -10.65
N TYR A 322 -16.77 -60.16 -10.23
CA TYR A 322 -15.50 -60.63 -10.79
C TYR A 322 -14.40 -59.56 -10.80
N ARG A 323 -14.42 -58.63 -9.83
CA ARG A 323 -13.36 -57.62 -9.64
C ARG A 323 -12.32 -58.06 -8.63
N PHE A 324 -11.23 -57.30 -8.52
CA PHE A 324 -10.14 -57.53 -7.58
C PHE A 324 -10.63 -58.07 -6.24
N ASN A 325 -9.94 -59.10 -5.72
CA ASN A 325 -10.28 -59.78 -4.47
C ASN A 325 -11.62 -60.55 -4.48
N SER A 326 -12.26 -60.73 -5.64
CA SER A 326 -13.33 -61.72 -5.79
C SER A 326 -12.76 -63.12 -5.58
N SER A 327 -13.48 -63.96 -4.83
CA SER A 327 -13.09 -65.35 -4.56
C SER A 327 -14.24 -66.26 -4.94
N CYS A 328 -13.99 -67.23 -5.82
CA CYS A 328 -14.95 -68.24 -6.23
C CYS A 328 -14.49 -69.61 -5.74
N GLU A 329 -15.39 -70.34 -5.09
CA GLU A 329 -15.22 -71.72 -4.66
C GLU A 329 -16.05 -72.61 -5.60
N ILE A 330 -15.40 -73.64 -6.15
CA ILE A 330 -15.98 -74.52 -7.15
C ILE A 330 -16.11 -75.91 -6.54
N GLY A 331 -17.25 -76.55 -6.73
CA GLY A 331 -17.48 -77.95 -6.38
C GLY A 331 -17.96 -78.73 -7.61
N CYS A 332 -17.71 -80.04 -7.65
CA CYS A 332 -18.30 -80.92 -8.67
C CYS A 332 -19.55 -81.61 -8.12
N ALA A 333 -20.51 -81.90 -8.99
CA ALA A 333 -21.67 -82.71 -8.63
C ALA A 333 -21.25 -84.12 -8.19
N GLU A 334 -22.12 -84.80 -7.43
CA GLU A 334 -21.87 -86.14 -6.91
C GLU A 334 -21.48 -87.12 -8.04
N GLY A 335 -20.41 -87.91 -7.83
CA GLY A 335 -19.86 -88.85 -8.82
C GLY A 335 -18.88 -88.24 -9.84
N PHE A 336 -18.53 -86.94 -9.72
CA PHE A 336 -17.54 -86.27 -10.55
C PHE A 336 -16.32 -85.84 -9.73
N ILE A 337 -15.13 -86.04 -10.29
CA ILE A 337 -13.85 -85.66 -9.69
C ILE A 337 -13.35 -84.37 -10.34
N MET A 338 -12.94 -83.41 -9.51
CA MET A 338 -12.38 -82.14 -9.96
C MET A 338 -10.94 -82.30 -10.44
N ARG A 339 -10.61 -81.66 -11.56
CA ARG A 339 -9.23 -81.41 -12.01
C ARG A 339 -8.94 -79.92 -12.07
N GLY A 340 -8.05 -79.46 -11.20
CA GLY A 340 -7.67 -78.06 -11.05
C GLY A 340 -7.78 -77.60 -9.60
N SER A 341 -7.76 -76.28 -9.38
CA SER A 341 -7.98 -75.68 -8.07
C SER A 341 -9.48 -75.59 -7.76
N ASP A 342 -9.86 -75.87 -6.52
CA ASP A 342 -11.22 -75.66 -5.99
C ASP A 342 -11.51 -74.18 -5.69
N ARG A 343 -10.46 -73.34 -5.64
CA ARG A 343 -10.58 -71.92 -5.34
C ARG A 343 -9.85 -71.05 -6.35
N LEU A 344 -10.57 -70.05 -6.87
CA LEU A 344 -10.04 -69.02 -7.77
C LEU A 344 -10.16 -67.65 -7.12
N GLN A 345 -9.10 -66.84 -7.16
CA GLN A 345 -9.11 -65.46 -6.67
C GLN A 345 -8.71 -64.47 -7.77
N CYS A 346 -9.41 -63.33 -7.85
CA CYS A 346 -9.08 -62.27 -8.79
C CYS A 346 -7.96 -61.40 -8.19
N ASN A 347 -6.77 -61.43 -8.80
CA ASN A 347 -5.59 -60.76 -8.28
C ASN A 347 -5.52 -59.27 -8.67
N ALA A 348 -4.52 -58.56 -8.15
CA ALA A 348 -4.33 -57.13 -8.37
C ALA A 348 -3.99 -56.74 -9.82
N SER A 349 -3.67 -57.71 -10.68
CA SER A 349 -3.42 -57.50 -12.10
C SER A 349 -4.67 -57.71 -12.96
N GLY A 350 -5.81 -58.04 -12.35
CA GLY A 350 -7.05 -58.36 -13.08
C GLY A 350 -7.03 -59.75 -13.73
N LEU A 351 -6.23 -60.67 -13.18
CA LEU A 351 -6.18 -62.07 -13.62
C LEU A 351 -6.62 -63.00 -12.49
N TRP A 352 -7.21 -64.15 -12.85
CA TRP A 352 -7.47 -65.20 -11.87
C TRP A 352 -6.16 -65.89 -11.47
N THR A 353 -6.04 -66.24 -10.19
CA THR A 353 -4.86 -66.95 -9.66
C THR A 353 -4.64 -68.30 -10.32
N GLU A 354 -5.74 -68.97 -10.69
CA GLU A 354 -5.75 -70.30 -11.30
C GLU A 354 -6.78 -70.33 -12.45
N PRO A 355 -6.62 -71.21 -13.45
CA PRO A 355 -7.63 -71.42 -14.49
C PRO A 355 -8.87 -72.17 -13.96
N LEU A 356 -9.99 -72.05 -14.67
CA LEU A 356 -11.25 -72.76 -14.36
C LEU A 356 -11.03 -74.30 -14.32
N PRO A 357 -11.43 -75.00 -13.24
CA PRO A 357 -11.29 -76.46 -13.15
C PRO A 357 -12.34 -77.18 -14.00
N THR A 358 -12.09 -78.47 -14.26
CA THR A 358 -13.03 -79.36 -14.97
C THR A 358 -13.56 -80.46 -14.06
N CYS A 359 -14.85 -80.81 -14.21
CA CYS A 359 -15.46 -81.94 -13.52
C CYS A 359 -15.56 -83.15 -14.46
N GLN A 360 -14.83 -84.22 -14.14
CA GLN A 360 -14.78 -85.44 -14.95
C GLN A 360 -15.46 -86.59 -14.21
N GLY A 361 -16.31 -87.34 -14.92
CA GLY A 361 -16.96 -88.52 -14.34
C GLY A 361 -15.96 -89.66 -14.19
N GLU A 362 -16.15 -90.51 -13.18
CA GLU A 362 -15.38 -91.74 -13.07
C GLU A 362 -15.58 -92.62 -14.32
N SER A 363 -14.51 -92.86 -15.07
CA SER A 363 -14.49 -93.87 -16.12
C SER A 363 -14.44 -95.23 -15.45
N TYR A 364 -15.59 -95.92 -15.34
CA TYR A 364 -15.63 -97.34 -15.05
C TYR A 364 -15.03 -98.12 -16.22
N THR A 365 -13.71 -98.28 -16.27
CA THR A 365 -13.05 -99.25 -17.17
C THR A 365 -13.26 -100.65 -16.60
N GLY A 366 -14.41 -101.23 -16.92
CA GLY A 366 -14.81 -102.54 -16.44
C GLY A 366 -15.76 -103.26 -17.40
N TYR A 367 -15.50 -103.21 -18.70
CA TYR A 367 -16.09 -104.18 -19.63
C TYR A 367 -15.04 -105.22 -19.99
N ASN A 368 -15.14 -106.40 -19.36
CA ASN A 368 -14.47 -107.60 -19.85
C ASN A 368 -14.95 -107.88 -21.27
N ILE A 369 -14.01 -107.89 -22.20
CA ILE A 369 -14.19 -108.40 -23.56
C ILE A 369 -14.46 -109.90 -23.44
N PHE A 370 -15.71 -110.32 -23.63
CA PHE A 370 -16.03 -111.73 -23.86
C PHE A 370 -15.90 -112.02 -25.35
N THR A 371 -14.78 -112.63 -25.73
CA THR A 371 -14.61 -113.29 -27.01
C THR A 371 -15.48 -114.56 -27.04
N TYR A 372 -16.50 -114.58 -27.90
CA TYR A 372 -17.22 -115.83 -28.20
C TYR A 372 -16.61 -116.46 -29.43
N ASN A 373 -15.94 -117.61 -29.23
CA ASN A 373 -15.48 -118.47 -30.31
C ASN A 373 -16.51 -119.58 -30.48
N CYS A 374 -17.30 -119.55 -31.56
CA CYS A 374 -18.30 -120.57 -31.86
C CYS A 374 -17.91 -121.32 -33.14
N GLN A 375 -17.46 -122.57 -32.98
CA GLN A 375 -17.41 -123.56 -34.07
C GLN A 375 -18.36 -124.73 -33.77
N SER A 376 -19.19 -125.01 -34.80
CA SER A 376 -19.88 -126.25 -35.15
C SER A 376 -20.77 -126.98 -34.13
N HIS A 377 -22.06 -127.02 -34.49
CA HIS A 377 -23.02 -128.10 -34.26
C HIS A 377 -23.64 -128.31 -32.86
N PHE A 378 -24.94 -127.95 -32.81
CA PHE A 378 -25.99 -128.36 -31.87
C PHE A 378 -26.06 -127.75 -30.45
N LYS A 379 -27.17 -127.02 -30.27
CA LYS A 379 -28.03 -126.70 -29.11
C LYS A 379 -27.52 -126.99 -27.68
N THR A 380 -27.80 -125.96 -26.85
CA THR A 380 -27.77 -125.83 -25.37
C THR A 380 -26.41 -125.64 -24.69
N CYS A 381 -26.14 -124.40 -24.24
CA CYS A 381 -25.24 -124.11 -23.12
C CYS A 381 -26.04 -123.49 -21.98
N LEU A 382 -26.08 -124.19 -20.84
CA LEU A 382 -26.58 -123.72 -19.55
C LEU A 382 -25.58 -122.70 -18.96
N MET A 383 -26.10 -121.70 -18.26
CA MET A 383 -25.33 -120.79 -17.40
C MET A 383 -24.58 -121.58 -16.31
N ALA A 384 -23.28 -121.33 -16.17
CA ALA A 384 -22.55 -121.60 -14.94
C ALA A 384 -21.87 -120.29 -14.51
N LEU A 385 -22.38 -119.73 -13.41
CA LEU A 385 -21.77 -118.64 -12.66
C LEU A 385 -20.59 -119.18 -11.85
N PHE A 386 -19.45 -118.50 -11.91
CA PHE A 386 -18.51 -118.42 -10.80
C PHE A 386 -18.23 -116.94 -10.53
#